data_AF-A0A3B8QPB6-F1
#
_entry.id   AF-A0A3B8QPB6-F1
#
_cell.length_a   1.000
_cell.length_b   1.000
_cell.length_c   1.000
_cell.angle_alpha   90.00
_cell.angle_beta   90.00
_cell.angle_gamma   90.00
#
_symmetry.space_group_name_H-M   'P 1'
#
loop_
_entity.id
_entity.type
_entity.pdbx_description
1 polymer ?
#
loop_
_entity_poly.entity_id
_entity_poly.type
_entity_poly.pdbx_seq_one_letter_code
_entity_poly.pdbx_strand_id
1 'polypeptide(L)'
;PLTLAPPIATFLARHGQSGAELELLPGDASARSYIRLVNVGNLLMEDRTDPAGFAAFIRLARHLNSLGLSAPRVIGAEPAAGLALIEDFGTATYGTLLNDGYNEAALYELAIDVLVH
;
A
#
# COMPACT_ATOMS: atom_id res chain seq x y z
N PRO A 1 -9.91 -17.09 10.64
CA PRO A 1 -8.60 -16.43 10.70
C PRO A 1 -7.67 -16.92 9.58
N LEU A 2 -7.09 -15.98 8.81
CA LEU A 2 -6.04 -16.30 7.84
C LEU A 2 -4.84 -16.92 8.56
N THR A 3 -4.44 -18.13 8.15
CA THR A 3 -3.19 -18.73 8.64
C THR A 3 -2.03 -18.11 7.87
N LEU A 4 -1.18 -17.36 8.55
CA LEU A 4 -0.03 -16.72 7.93
C LEU A 4 1.09 -17.74 7.65
N ALA A 5 1.67 -17.65 6.46
CA ALA A 5 2.93 -18.35 6.20
C ALA A 5 4.03 -17.83 7.15
N PRO A 6 4.97 -18.68 7.61
CA PRO A 6 6.00 -18.29 8.58
C PRO A 6 6.82 -17.03 8.20
N PRO A 7 7.17 -16.79 6.91
CA PRO A 7 7.84 -15.55 6.50
C PRO A 7 7.02 -14.29 6.82
N ILE A 8 5.70 -14.34 6.60
CA ILE A 8 4.80 -13.21 6.84
C ILE A 8 4.66 -12.95 8.34
N ALA A 9 4.43 -14.00 9.14
CA ALA A 9 4.27 -13.85 10.60
C ALA A 9 5.53 -13.24 11.24
N THR A 10 6.72 -13.69 10.82
CA THR A 10 8.00 -13.18 11.31
C THR A 10 8.22 -11.73 10.90
N PHE A 11 7.90 -11.39 9.64
CA PHE A 11 8.00 -10.03 9.13
C PHE A 11 7.08 -9.07 9.90
N LEU A 12 5.81 -9.43 10.08
CA LEU A 12 4.86 -8.61 10.85
C LEU A 12 5.28 -8.46 12.32
N ALA A 13 5.78 -9.52 12.96
CA ALA A 13 6.27 -9.46 14.34
C ALA A 13 7.44 -8.48 14.50
N ARG A 14 8.39 -8.44 13.55
CA ARG A 14 9.50 -7.48 13.54
C ARG A 14 9.03 -6.02 13.45
N HIS A 15 7.86 -5.78 12.88
CA HIS A 15 7.21 -4.47 12.78
C HIS A 15 6.17 -4.21 13.88
N GLY A 16 6.09 -5.06 14.91
CA GLY A 16 5.15 -4.90 16.03
C GLY A 16 3.69 -5.23 15.68
N GLN A 17 3.44 -5.93 14.57
CA GLN A 17 2.11 -6.21 14.01
C GLN A 17 1.68 -7.68 14.16
N SER A 18 2.25 -8.42 15.11
CA SER A 18 1.97 -9.85 15.31
C SER A 18 0.52 -10.16 15.70
N GLY A 19 -0.19 -9.21 16.31
CA GLY A 19 -1.60 -9.34 16.71
C GLY A 19 -2.58 -8.60 15.81
N ALA A 20 -2.13 -8.08 14.67
CA ALA A 20 -3.01 -7.35 13.75
C ALA A 20 -4.06 -8.30 13.18
N GLU A 21 -5.32 -7.84 13.17
CA GLU A 21 -6.36 -8.49 12.38
C GLU A 21 -6.10 -8.23 10.90
N LEU A 22 -6.28 -9.26 10.07
CA LEU A 22 -5.90 -9.24 8.67
C LEU A 22 -7.11 -9.45 7.75
N GLU A 23 -7.22 -8.59 6.76
CA GLU A 23 -8.27 -8.63 5.73
C GLU A 23 -7.61 -8.68 4.35
N LEU A 24 -7.85 -9.75 3.58
CA LEU A 24 -7.35 -9.85 2.22
C LEU A 24 -8.15 -8.92 1.29
N LEU A 25 -7.46 -8.05 0.56
CA LEU A 25 -8.10 -7.16 -0.40
C LEU A 25 -8.30 -7.88 -1.75
N PRO A 26 -9.32 -7.49 -2.53
CA PRO A 26 -9.44 -7.91 -3.93
C PRO A 26 -8.17 -7.56 -4.72
N GLY A 27 -7.82 -8.39 -5.71
CA GLY A 27 -6.67 -8.14 -6.57
C GLY A 27 -6.79 -6.81 -7.33
N ASP A 28 -5.67 -6.12 -7.53
CA ASP A 28 -5.56 -4.81 -8.19
C ASP A 28 -5.23 -4.93 -9.68
N ALA A 29 -5.54 -6.07 -10.29
CA ALA A 29 -5.14 -6.48 -11.64
C ALA A 29 -3.61 -6.67 -11.84
N SER A 30 -2.83 -6.71 -10.76
CA SER A 30 -1.43 -7.14 -10.78
C SER A 30 -1.24 -8.53 -10.17
N ALA A 31 -0.01 -9.05 -10.19
CA ALA A 31 0.36 -10.26 -9.46
C ALA A 31 0.55 -10.02 -7.94
N ARG A 32 0.44 -8.77 -7.48
CA ARG A 32 0.60 -8.40 -6.08
C ARG A 32 -0.67 -8.71 -5.30
N SER A 33 -0.48 -9.22 -4.10
CA SER A 33 -1.55 -9.40 -3.12
C SER A 33 -1.40 -8.34 -2.03
N TYR A 34 -2.52 -7.76 -1.59
CA TYR A 34 -2.54 -6.80 -0.49
C TYR A 34 -3.44 -7.34 0.62
N ILE A 35 -2.91 -7.33 1.83
CA ILE A 35 -3.61 -7.71 3.04
C ILE A 35 -3.63 -6.49 3.95
N ARG A 36 -4.81 -5.99 4.25
CA ARG A 36 -5.02 -4.88 5.18
C ARG A 36 -4.83 -5.33 6.62
N LEU A 37 -4.05 -4.56 7.37
CA LEU A 37 -3.98 -4.67 8.83
C LEU A 37 -5.07 -3.76 9.40
N VAL A 38 -6.15 -4.37 9.89
CA VAL A 38 -7.35 -3.66 10.34
C VAL A 38 -7.02 -2.73 11.51
N ASN A 39 -7.51 -1.48 11.46
CA ASN A 39 -7.26 -0.42 12.46
C ASN A 39 -5.78 -0.04 12.66
N VAL A 40 -4.88 -0.45 11.77
CA VAL A 40 -3.44 -0.12 11.85
C VAL A 40 -3.04 0.99 10.87
N GLY A 41 -3.76 1.11 9.74
CA GLY A 41 -3.42 2.07 8.67
C GLY A 41 -2.28 1.62 7.76
N ASN A 42 -2.02 0.30 7.70
CA ASN A 42 -0.99 -0.30 6.87
C ASN A 42 -1.53 -1.49 6.06
N LEU A 43 -0.94 -1.73 4.90
CA LEU A 43 -1.10 -2.94 4.10
C LEU A 43 0.18 -3.77 4.14
N LEU A 44 0.03 -5.08 4.26
CA LEU A 44 1.05 -6.03 3.83
C LEU A 44 0.89 -6.25 2.32
N MET A 45 1.89 -5.87 1.56
CA MET A 45 2.03 -6.18 0.14
C MET A 45 2.91 -7.43 -0.03
N GLU A 46 2.45 -8.36 -0.86
CA GLU A 46 3.19 -9.55 -1.26
C GLU A 46 3.31 -9.63 -2.78
N ASP A 47 4.54 -9.77 -3.27
CA ASP A 47 4.85 -10.04 -4.67
C ASP A 47 6.10 -10.93 -4.75
N ARG A 48 5.87 -12.25 -4.81
CA ARG A 48 6.95 -13.24 -4.91
C ARG A 48 7.30 -13.57 -6.37
N THR A 49 6.45 -13.18 -7.30
CA THR A 49 6.54 -13.58 -8.70
C THR A 49 7.32 -12.60 -9.55
N ASP A 50 7.45 -11.34 -9.11
CA ASP A 50 8.20 -10.30 -9.82
C ASP A 50 9.17 -9.54 -8.89
N PRO A 51 10.36 -10.09 -8.60
CA PRO A 51 11.35 -9.43 -7.75
C PRO A 51 11.81 -8.07 -8.29
N ALA A 52 11.89 -7.92 -9.61
CA ALA A 52 12.32 -6.68 -10.26
C ALA A 52 11.24 -5.59 -10.11
N GLY A 53 9.97 -5.93 -10.35
CA GLY A 53 8.83 -5.05 -10.15
C GLY A 53 8.63 -4.70 -8.68
N PHE A 54 8.79 -5.65 -7.75
CA PHE A 54 8.76 -5.40 -6.31
C PHE A 54 9.82 -4.36 -5.91
N ALA A 55 11.07 -4.55 -6.34
CA ALA A 55 12.15 -3.61 -6.04
C ALA A 55 11.91 -2.23 -6.67
N ALA A 56 11.34 -2.19 -7.89
CA ALA A 56 10.96 -0.96 -8.56
C ALA A 56 9.85 -0.21 -7.81
N PHE A 57 8.81 -0.91 -7.35
CA PHE A 57 7.73 -0.34 -6.54
C PHE A 57 8.28 0.37 -5.30
N ILE A 58 9.11 -0.31 -4.52
CA ILE A 58 9.70 0.24 -3.29
C ILE A 58 10.57 1.46 -3.58
N ARG A 59 11.37 1.41 -4.64
CA ARG A 59 12.21 2.55 -5.05
C ARG A 59 11.39 3.75 -5.49
N LEU A 60 10.37 3.54 -6.32
CA LEU A 60 9.50 4.61 -6.82
C LEU A 60 8.69 5.23 -5.68
N ALA A 61 8.09 4.42 -4.81
CA ALA A 61 7.35 4.90 -3.65
C ALA A 61 8.20 5.81 -2.76
N ARG A 62 9.44 5.40 -2.44
CA ARG A 62 10.37 6.23 -1.66
C ARG A 62 10.79 7.50 -2.40
N HIS A 63 11.04 7.42 -3.71
CA HIS A 63 11.42 8.57 -4.51
C HIS A 63 10.31 9.62 -4.56
N LEU A 64 9.08 9.22 -4.86
CA LEU A 64 7.93 10.12 -4.89
C LEU A 64 7.69 10.78 -3.52
N ASN A 65 7.75 10.00 -2.43
CA ASN A 65 7.68 10.57 -1.07
C ASN A 65 8.81 11.59 -0.80
N SER A 66 10.03 11.37 -1.30
CA SER A 66 11.13 12.31 -1.12
C SER A 66 10.94 13.64 -1.88
N LEU A 67 10.08 13.65 -2.89
CA LEU A 67 9.67 14.85 -3.61
C LEU A 67 8.50 15.57 -2.92
N GLY A 68 7.95 15.03 -1.83
CA GLY A 68 6.75 15.54 -1.17
C GLY A 68 5.43 15.05 -1.79
N LEU A 69 5.49 14.08 -2.71
CA LEU A 69 4.32 13.48 -3.34
C LEU A 69 3.77 12.31 -2.52
N SER A 70 2.44 12.15 -2.56
CA SER A 70 1.70 11.14 -1.78
C SER A 70 1.70 9.75 -2.43
N ALA A 71 2.87 9.08 -2.45
CA ALA A 71 2.94 7.63 -2.71
C ALA A 71 2.87 6.85 -1.38
N PRO A 72 2.51 5.54 -1.38
CA PRO A 72 2.44 4.78 -0.13
C PRO A 72 3.79 4.82 0.61
N ARG A 73 3.81 5.28 1.86
CA ARG A 73 5.04 5.22 2.67
C ARG A 73 5.45 3.76 2.86
N VAL A 74 6.74 3.47 2.75
CA VAL A 74 7.29 2.13 2.99
C VAL A 74 7.81 2.04 4.42
N ILE A 75 7.06 1.36 5.30
CA ILE A 75 7.41 1.14 6.70
C ILE A 75 8.52 0.09 6.83
N GLY A 76 8.46 -0.95 6.00
CA GLY A 76 9.44 -2.03 5.97
C GLY A 76 9.35 -2.85 4.70
N ALA A 77 10.45 -3.51 4.33
CA ALA A 77 10.47 -4.43 3.19
C ALA A 77 11.48 -5.56 3.45
N GLU A 78 11.13 -6.76 2.99
CA GLU A 78 11.97 -7.96 2.97
C GLU A 78 11.99 -8.49 1.52
N PRO A 79 12.85 -7.93 0.64
CA PRO A 79 12.83 -8.23 -0.79
C PRO A 79 13.07 -9.71 -1.11
N ALA A 80 13.89 -10.40 -0.32
CA ALA A 80 14.15 -11.83 -0.49
C ALA A 80 12.89 -12.69 -0.29
N ALA A 81 11.91 -12.19 0.48
CA ALA A 81 10.62 -12.84 0.71
C ALA A 81 9.48 -12.24 -0.15
N GLY A 82 9.75 -11.18 -0.91
CA GLY A 82 8.73 -10.46 -1.67
C GLY A 82 7.68 -9.76 -0.80
N LEU A 83 8.05 -9.31 0.40
CA LEU A 83 7.12 -8.73 1.38
C LEU A 83 7.43 -7.25 1.65
N ALA A 84 6.40 -6.41 1.71
CA ALA A 84 6.52 -5.04 2.20
C ALA A 84 5.36 -4.67 3.12
N LEU A 85 5.65 -3.86 4.14
CA LEU A 85 4.66 -3.18 4.95
C LEU A 85 4.60 -1.74 4.47
N ILE A 86 3.46 -1.34 3.93
CA ILE A 86 3.23 -0.03 3.31
C ILE A 86 2.02 0.66 3.93
N GLU A 87 1.94 1.97 3.80
CA GLU A 87 0.78 2.76 4.21
C GLU A 87 -0.48 2.32 3.46
N ASP A 88 -1.63 2.40 4.14
CA ASP A 88 -2.95 2.20 3.57
C ASP A 88 -3.68 3.53 3.38
N PHE A 89 -3.94 3.92 2.13
CA PHE A 89 -4.74 5.11 1.81
C PHE A 89 -6.25 4.94 2.08
N GLY A 90 -6.68 3.73 2.46
CA GLY A 90 -8.08 3.42 2.67
C GLY A 90 -8.83 3.23 1.35
N THR A 91 -10.09 3.65 1.33
CA THR A 91 -11.03 3.38 0.22
C THR A 91 -11.66 4.64 -0.37
N ALA A 92 -11.24 5.83 0.09
CA ALA A 92 -11.71 7.12 -0.41
C ALA A 92 -11.11 7.45 -1.77
N THR A 93 -11.48 6.68 -2.79
CA THR A 93 -11.08 6.96 -4.17
C THR A 93 -11.78 8.22 -4.68
N TYR A 94 -11.18 8.91 -5.65
CA TYR A 94 -11.85 10.06 -6.29
C TYR A 94 -13.23 9.68 -6.82
N GLY A 95 -13.38 8.50 -7.43
CA GLY A 95 -14.69 8.03 -7.92
C GLY A 95 -15.73 7.90 -6.80
N THR A 96 -15.34 7.36 -5.63
CA THR A 96 -16.22 7.29 -4.46
C THR A 96 -16.59 8.68 -3.95
N LEU A 97 -15.60 9.56 -3.77
CA LEU A 97 -15.82 10.91 -3.27
C LEU A 97 -16.71 11.74 -4.22
N LEU A 98 -16.50 11.65 -5.52
CA LEU A 98 -17.33 12.33 -6.51
C LEU A 98 -18.78 11.82 -6.48
N ASN A 99 -18.99 10.51 -6.38
CA ASN A 99 -20.33 9.93 -6.23
C ASN A 99 -21.02 10.37 -4.93
N ASP A 100 -20.25 10.59 -3.86
CA ASP A 100 -20.75 11.07 -2.57
C ASP A 100 -21.00 12.59 -2.55
N GLY A 101 -20.82 13.29 -3.69
CA GLY A 101 -21.13 14.70 -3.85
C GLY A 101 -20.04 15.67 -3.40
N TYR A 102 -18.79 15.19 -3.27
CA TYR A 102 -17.66 16.08 -3.02
C TYR A 102 -17.40 17.00 -4.23
N ASN A 103 -16.76 18.14 -3.99
CA ASN A 103 -16.50 19.14 -5.02
C ASN A 103 -15.51 18.61 -6.07
N GLU A 104 -16.01 18.35 -7.27
CA GLU A 104 -15.22 17.83 -8.40
C GLU A 104 -14.06 18.74 -8.80
N ALA A 105 -14.30 20.06 -8.90
CA ALA A 105 -13.27 21.02 -9.29
C ALA A 105 -12.12 21.02 -8.29
N ALA A 106 -12.42 21.02 -6.98
CA ALA A 106 -11.40 21.01 -5.94
C ALA A 106 -10.58 19.71 -5.94
N LEU A 107 -11.20 18.56 -6.18
CA LEU A 107 -10.49 17.27 -6.29
C LEU A 107 -9.59 17.25 -7.53
N TYR A 108 -10.09 17.70 -8.68
CA TYR A 108 -9.28 17.72 -9.90
C TYR A 108 -8.17 18.76 -9.87
N GLU A 109 -8.37 19.92 -9.25
CA GLU A 109 -7.29 20.89 -9.02
C GLU A 109 -6.16 20.25 -8.21
N LEU A 110 -6.47 19.53 -7.13
CA LEU A 110 -5.47 18.81 -6.34
C LEU A 110 -4.72 17.76 -7.18
N ALA A 111 -5.41 17.03 -8.05
CA ALA A 111 -4.76 16.05 -8.94
C ALA A 111 -3.90 16.72 -10.02
N ILE A 112 -4.33 17.86 -10.55
CA ILE A 112 -3.59 18.63 -11.56
C ILE A 112 -2.32 19.22 -10.95
N ASP A 113 -2.38 19.77 -9.74
CA ASP A 113 -1.21 20.33 -9.05
C ASP A 113 -0.06 19.31 -8.95
N VAL A 114 -0.38 18.03 -8.73
CA VAL A 114 0.59 16.93 -8.71
C VAL A 114 1.28 16.72 -10.06
N LEU A 115 0.61 16.99 -11.19
CA LEU A 115 1.18 16.80 -12.53
C LEU A 115 2.20 17.88 -12.91
N VAL A 116 2.24 19.00 -12.18
CA VAL A 116 3.13 20.15 -12.44
C VAL A 116 4.41 20.10 -11.59
N HIS A 117 4.61 19.02 -10.83
CA HIS A 117 5.72 18.83 -9.88
C HIS A 117 7.10 18.63 -10.51
#